data_AF-A0A6C0CUI7-F1
#
_entry.id   AF-A0A6C0CUI7-F1
#
_cell.length_a   1.000
_cell.length_b   1.000
_cell.length_c   1.000
_cell.angle_alpha   90.00
_cell.angle_beta   90.00
_cell.angle_gamma   90.00
#
_symmetry.space_group_name_H-M   'P 1'
#
loop_
_entity.id
_entity.type
_entity.pdbx_description
1 polymer ?
#
loop_
_entity_poly.entity_id
_entity_poly.type
_entity_poly.pdbx_seq_one_letter_code
_entity_poly.pdbx_strand_id
1 'polypeptide(L)'
;MNEKKIISSSIAILFNYLLFSYIQRLEKIGCDCGLEKHSNIVKSSIIINYIIIFGKLFTKSVPPVTIVLISLSDIVFTIYTFIFLYRLKTEKCKCSDSTVRDVYYYYYLLVVILIALLISLLLVYIVF
;
A
#
# COMPACT_ATOMS: atom_id res chain seq x y z
N MET A 1 -8.75 16.37 19.55
CA MET A 1 -8.29 15.52 18.43
C MET A 1 -8.79 14.11 18.72
N ASN A 2 -9.42 13.42 17.77
CA ASN A 2 -10.08 12.14 18.06
C ASN A 2 -9.02 11.03 18.24
N GLU A 3 -8.97 10.38 19.40
CA GLU A 3 -7.96 9.37 19.76
C GLU A 3 -7.84 8.26 18.71
N LYS A 4 -8.99 7.82 18.17
CA LYS A 4 -9.05 6.80 17.10
C LYS A 4 -8.32 7.24 15.82
N LYS A 5 -8.41 8.52 15.45
CA LYS A 5 -7.72 9.07 14.27
C LYS A 5 -6.21 9.04 14.45
N ILE A 6 -5.74 9.35 15.67
CA ILE A 6 -4.30 9.36 15.98
C ILE A 6 -3.74 7.95 15.85
N ILE A 7 -4.38 6.97 16.50
CA ILE A 7 -3.92 5.57 16.47
C ILE A 7 -3.90 5.03 15.04
N SER A 8 -4.97 5.24 14.25
CA SER A 8 -5.01 4.77 12.87
C SER A 8 -3.92 5.41 12.00
N SER A 9 -3.68 6.71 12.18
CA SER A 9 -2.64 7.43 11.42
C SER A 9 -1.24 6.96 11.82
N SER A 10 -0.98 6.72 13.11
CA SER A 10 0.29 6.21 13.61
C SER A 10 0.63 4.83 13.02
N ILE A 11 -0.35 3.91 12.99
CA ILE A 11 -0.16 2.58 12.40
C ILE A 11 0.12 2.70 10.90
N ALA A 12 -0.66 3.53 10.19
CA ALA A 12 -0.48 3.74 8.76
C ALA A 12 0.90 4.34 8.43
N ILE A 13 1.37 5.30 9.23
CA ILE A 13 2.71 5.90 9.08
C ILE A 13 3.78 4.84 9.28
N LEU A 14 3.68 4.02 10.34
CA LEU A 14 4.64 2.96 10.61
C LEU A 14 4.70 1.95 9.46
N PHE A 15 3.56 1.50 8.95
CA PHE A 15 3.50 0.54 7.83
C PHE A 15 4.14 1.09 6.55
N ASN A 16 3.82 2.35 6.21
CA ASN A 16 4.40 3.03 5.05
C ASN A 16 5.91 3.24 5.22
N TYR A 17 6.37 3.58 6.43
CA TYR A 17 7.79 3.75 6.74
C TYR A 17 8.56 2.43 6.59
N LEU A 18 8.04 1.33 7.13
CA LEU A 18 8.65 0.01 7.01
C LEU A 18 8.75 -0.45 5.55
N LEU A 19 7.71 -0.21 4.74
CA LEU A 19 7.71 -0.53 3.32
C LEU A 19 8.74 0.32 2.56
N PHE A 20 8.80 1.62 2.87
CA PHE A 20 9.78 2.53 2.27
C PHE A 20 11.22 2.12 2.61
N SER A 21 11.48 1.83 3.89
CA SER A 21 12.78 1.36 4.37
C SER A 21 13.19 0.04 3.70
N TYR A 22 12.24 -0.87 3.51
CA TYR A 22 12.46 -2.12 2.78
C TYR A 22 12.87 -1.86 1.32
N ILE A 23 12.19 -0.97 0.61
CA ILE A 23 12.53 -0.61 -0.77
C ILE A 23 13.92 0.03 -0.84
N GLN A 24 14.23 0.98 0.05
CA GLN A 24 15.56 1.61 0.10
C GLN A 24 16.67 0.59 0.37
N ARG A 25 16.41 -0.41 1.21
CA ARG A 25 17.37 -1.49 1.47
C ARG A 25 17.65 -2.29 0.20
N LEU A 26 16.62 -2.59 -0.60
CA LEU A 26 16.79 -3.30 -1.88
C LEU A 26 17.62 -2.49 -2.88
N GLU A 27 17.40 -1.17 -2.95
CA GLU A 27 18.18 -0.26 -3.80
C GLU A 27 19.64 -0.18 -3.37
N LYS A 28 19.90 -0.09 -2.06
CA LYS A 28 21.26 -0.01 -1.52
C LYS A 28 22.07 -1.28 -1.79
N ILE A 29 21.42 -2.44 -1.88
CA ILE A 29 22.05 -3.72 -2.21
C ILE A 29 22.26 -3.86 -3.74
N GLY A 30 21.72 -2.93 -4.54
CA GLY A 30 21.86 -2.94 -5.99
C GLY A 30 21.07 -4.06 -6.65
N CYS A 31 19.89 -4.39 -6.12
CA CYS A 31 19.13 -5.49 -6.70
C CYS A 31 18.34 -5.08 -7.95
N ASP A 32 18.88 -5.32 -9.14
CA ASP A 32 18.26 -4.93 -10.42
C ASP A 32 16.86 -5.51 -10.68
N CYS A 33 16.46 -6.54 -9.94
CA CYS A 33 15.15 -7.16 -10.06
C CYS A 33 13.99 -6.18 -9.78
N GLY A 34 13.36 -5.69 -10.84
CA GLY A 34 12.11 -4.94 -10.77
C GLY A 34 12.19 -3.58 -10.06
N LEU A 35 13.39 -3.12 -9.66
CA LEU A 35 13.56 -1.87 -8.91
C LEU A 35 13.34 -0.63 -9.80
N GLU A 36 13.99 -0.51 -10.96
CA GLU A 36 14.09 0.80 -11.63
C GLU A 36 12.74 1.49 -11.92
N LYS A 37 11.73 0.73 -12.35
CA LYS A 37 10.41 1.31 -12.68
C LYS A 37 9.38 1.18 -11.55
N HIS A 38 9.29 0.02 -10.90
CA HIS A 38 8.21 -0.24 -9.93
C HIS A 38 8.52 0.34 -8.55
N SER A 39 9.79 0.34 -8.13
CA SER A 39 10.17 0.91 -6.82
C SER A 39 9.88 2.41 -6.75
N ASN A 40 10.15 3.15 -7.83
CA ASN A 40 9.92 4.58 -7.92
C ASN A 40 8.43 4.92 -7.87
N ILE A 41 7.57 4.10 -8.48
CA ILE A 41 6.12 4.22 -8.39
C ILE A 41 5.66 3.99 -6.95
N VAL A 42 6.09 2.89 -6.31
CA VAL A 42 5.67 2.58 -4.94
C VAL A 42 6.18 3.64 -3.94
N LYS A 43 7.42 4.12 -4.07
CA LYS A 43 7.95 5.23 -3.26
C LYS A 43 7.14 6.52 -3.43
N SER A 44 6.78 6.88 -4.66
CA SER A 44 5.97 8.08 -4.94
C SER A 44 4.58 7.96 -4.32
N SER A 45 3.96 6.78 -4.39
CA SER A 45 2.66 6.50 -3.76
C SER A 45 2.72 6.55 -2.23
N ILE A 46 3.84 6.11 -1.62
CA ILE A 46 4.06 6.25 -0.17
C ILE A 46 4.11 7.74 0.23
N ILE A 47 4.75 8.59 -0.56
CA ILE A 47 4.80 10.04 -0.30
C ILE A 47 3.38 10.64 -0.38
N ILE A 48 2.60 10.26 -1.39
CA ILE A 48 1.20 10.68 -1.51
C ILE A 48 0.38 10.24 -0.29
N ASN A 49 0.57 9.00 0.17
CA ASN A 49 -0.09 8.50 1.38
C ASN A 49 0.25 9.33 2.62
N TYR A 50 1.50 9.76 2.80
CA TYR A 50 1.84 10.67 3.89
C TYR A 50 1.09 11.99 3.79
N ILE A 51 1.04 12.61 2.61
CA ILE A 51 0.30 13.87 2.41
C ILE A 51 -1.18 13.69 2.78
N ILE A 52 -1.80 12.57 2.38
CA ILE A 52 -3.20 12.24 2.72
C ILE A 52 -3.37 12.06 4.24
N ILE A 53 -2.48 11.33 4.91
CA ILE A 53 -2.55 11.07 6.35
C ILE A 53 -2.41 12.39 7.13
N PHE A 54 -1.42 13.22 6.78
CA PHE A 54 -1.24 14.53 7.39
C PHE A 54 -2.45 15.43 7.12
N GLY A 55 -2.96 15.49 5.89
CA GLY A 55 -4.16 16.26 5.56
C GLY A 55 -5.39 15.85 6.38
N LYS A 56 -5.59 14.54 6.62
CA LYS A 56 -6.66 14.02 7.48
C LYS A 56 -6.54 14.41 8.95
N LEU A 57 -5.32 14.66 9.45
CA LEU A 57 -5.10 15.08 10.84
C LEU A 57 -5.51 16.55 11.08
N PHE A 58 -5.31 17.42 10.09
CA PHE A 58 -5.60 18.86 10.22
C PHE A 58 -7.02 19.24 9.78
N THR A 59 -7.72 18.38 9.03
CA THR A 59 -9.08 18.64 8.56
C THR A 59 -10.13 18.10 9.53
N LYS A 60 -11.13 18.93 9.89
CA LYS A 60 -12.22 18.53 10.80
C LYS A 60 -13.16 17.51 10.14
N SER A 61 -13.52 17.77 8.89
CA SER A 61 -14.39 16.93 8.06
C SER A 61 -13.82 16.82 6.66
N VAL A 62 -13.84 15.62 6.09
CA VAL A 62 -13.39 15.34 4.73
C VAL A 62 -14.64 15.19 3.86
N PRO A 63 -14.78 15.96 2.76
CA PRO A 63 -15.93 15.82 1.87
C PRO A 63 -16.07 14.39 1.34
N PRO A 64 -17.32 13.89 1.12
CA PRO A 64 -17.54 12.53 0.61
C PRO A 64 -16.78 12.23 -0.69
N VAL A 65 -16.72 13.20 -1.60
CA VAL A 65 -15.98 13.10 -2.87
C VAL A 65 -14.50 12.81 -2.65
N THR A 66 -13.88 13.48 -1.67
CA THR A 66 -12.47 13.28 -1.33
C THR A 66 -12.22 11.90 -0.71
N ILE A 67 -13.18 11.38 0.07
CA ILE A 67 -13.09 10.02 0.61
C ILE A 67 -13.03 9.00 -0.52
N VAL A 68 -13.89 9.12 -1.52
CA VAL A 68 -13.91 8.22 -2.69
C VAL A 68 -12.58 8.29 -3.46
N LEU A 69 -12.05 9.48 -3.69
CA LEU A 69 -10.75 9.65 -4.37
C LEU A 69 -9.60 9.03 -3.59
N ILE A 70 -9.59 9.18 -2.26
CA ILE A 70 -8.58 8.55 -1.40
C ILE A 70 -8.70 7.03 -1.47
N SER A 71 -9.92 6.48 -1.38
CA SER A 71 -10.14 5.04 -1.49
C SER A 71 -9.69 4.48 -2.84
N LEU A 72 -9.93 5.19 -3.94
CA LEU A 72 -9.42 4.80 -5.27
C LEU A 72 -7.90 4.82 -5.32
N SER A 73 -7.26 5.85 -4.76
CA SER A 73 -5.79 5.93 -4.65
C SER A 73 -5.22 4.77 -3.83
N ASP A 74 -5.87 4.41 -2.71
CA ASP A 74 -5.45 3.30 -1.83
C ASP A 74 -5.54 1.95 -2.56
N ILE A 75 -6.59 1.73 -3.35
CA ILE A 75 -6.74 0.52 -4.19
C ILE A 75 -5.60 0.44 -5.22
N VAL A 76 -5.35 1.54 -5.94
CA VAL A 76 -4.27 1.62 -6.93
C VAL A 76 -2.92 1.33 -6.27
N PHE A 77 -2.63 1.97 -5.13
CA PHE A 77 -1.42 1.72 -4.36
C PHE A 77 -1.27 0.26 -3.93
N THR A 78 -2.35 -0.36 -3.45
CA THR A 78 -2.38 -1.77 -3.03
C THR A 78 -2.05 -2.69 -4.20
N ILE A 79 -2.67 -2.48 -5.37
CA ILE A 79 -2.44 -3.30 -6.57
C ILE A 79 -1.00 -3.16 -7.06
N TYR A 80 -0.47 -1.94 -7.17
CA TYR A 80 0.91 -1.72 -7.61
C TYR A 80 1.92 -2.34 -6.63
N THR A 81 1.68 -2.19 -5.33
CA THR A 81 2.56 -2.79 -4.30
C THR A 81 2.51 -4.31 -4.37
N PHE A 82 1.32 -4.90 -4.58
CA PHE A 82 1.18 -6.33 -4.78
C PHE A 82 1.94 -6.82 -6.02
N ILE A 83 1.79 -6.15 -7.18
CA ILE A 83 2.50 -6.51 -8.42
C ILE A 83 4.01 -6.45 -8.21
N PHE A 84 4.50 -5.41 -7.53
CA PHE A 84 5.91 -5.25 -7.19
C PHE A 84 6.42 -6.44 -6.34
N LEU A 85 5.72 -6.77 -5.25
CA LEU A 85 6.08 -7.88 -4.37
C LEU A 85 5.95 -9.25 -5.05
N TYR A 86 4.94 -9.43 -5.89
CA TYR A 86 4.73 -10.63 -6.68
C TYR A 86 5.92 -10.86 -7.61
N ARG A 87 6.36 -9.83 -8.35
CA ARG A 87 7.55 -9.91 -9.22
C ARG A 87 8.81 -10.25 -8.45
N LEU A 88 9.04 -9.58 -7.31
CA LEU A 88 10.19 -9.89 -6.45
C LEU A 88 10.22 -11.35 -5.99
N LYS A 89 9.04 -11.97 -5.81
CA LYS A 89 8.90 -13.36 -5.39
C LYS A 89 9.01 -14.35 -6.57
N THR A 90 8.36 -14.07 -7.70
CA THR A 90 8.33 -14.96 -8.87
C THR A 90 9.64 -14.98 -9.64
N GLU A 91 10.32 -13.84 -9.76
CA GLU A 91 11.64 -13.74 -10.41
C GLU A 91 12.76 -14.32 -9.53
N LYS A 92 12.42 -14.94 -8.38
CA LYS A 92 13.33 -15.59 -7.41
C LYS A 92 14.56 -14.74 -7.10
N CYS A 93 14.35 -13.45 -6.90
CA CYS A 93 15.44 -12.53 -6.63
C CYS A 93 16.03 -12.84 -5.26
N LYS A 94 17.16 -13.56 -5.26
CA LYS A 94 17.87 -14.03 -4.05
C LYS A 94 18.24 -12.87 -3.11
N CYS A 95 18.49 -11.69 -3.68
CA CYS A 95 18.76 -10.44 -2.94
C CYS A 95 17.59 -9.98 -2.04
N SER A 96 16.36 -10.37 -2.39
CA SER A 96 15.09 -9.94 -1.81
C SER A 96 14.55 -11.02 -0.86
N ASP A 97 15.28 -12.14 -0.73
CA ASP A 97 14.89 -13.27 0.09
C ASP A 97 15.02 -12.91 1.57
N SER A 98 13.88 -12.47 2.12
CA SER A 98 13.77 -11.99 3.49
C SER A 98 12.37 -12.25 3.99
N THR A 99 12.26 -12.52 5.30
CA THR A 99 10.97 -12.68 5.99
C THR A 99 10.08 -11.45 5.80
N VAL A 100 10.68 -10.26 5.68
CA VAL A 100 9.97 -9.00 5.43
C VAL A 100 9.22 -9.03 4.09
N ARG A 101 9.86 -9.53 3.02
CA ARG A 101 9.22 -9.71 1.70
C ARG A 101 7.97 -10.59 1.81
N ASP A 102 8.09 -11.72 2.48
CA ASP A 102 7.00 -12.69 2.57
C ASP A 102 5.83 -12.17 3.41
N VAL A 103 6.11 -11.50 4.53
CA VAL A 103 5.08 -10.83 5.34
C VAL A 103 4.31 -9.81 4.49
N TYR A 104 5.01 -8.94 3.76
CA TYR A 104 4.34 -7.96 2.89
C TYR A 104 3.58 -8.63 1.75
N TYR A 105 4.14 -9.65 1.12
CA TYR A 105 3.50 -10.38 0.04
C TYR A 105 2.16 -10.98 0.50
N TYR A 106 2.14 -11.72 1.60
CA TYR A 106 0.90 -12.33 2.12
C TYR A 106 -0.08 -11.28 2.65
N TYR A 107 0.41 -10.21 3.26
CA TYR A 107 -0.43 -9.07 3.65
C TYR A 107 -1.16 -8.46 2.45
N TYR A 108 -0.42 -8.05 1.41
CA TYR A 108 -1.03 -7.43 0.23
C TYR A 108 -1.88 -8.41 -0.59
N LEU A 109 -1.51 -9.70 -0.63
CA LEU A 109 -2.35 -10.75 -1.23
C LEU A 109 -3.71 -10.83 -0.52
N LEU A 110 -3.71 -10.87 0.81
CA LEU A 110 -4.93 -10.94 1.61
C LEU A 110 -5.79 -9.67 1.41
N VAL A 111 -5.18 -8.49 1.39
CA VAL A 111 -5.89 -7.23 1.14
C VAL A 111 -6.53 -7.22 -0.26
N VAL A 112 -5.82 -7.68 -1.28
CA VAL A 112 -6.37 -7.78 -2.65
C VAL A 112 -7.57 -8.75 -2.70
N ILE A 113 -7.48 -9.89 -2.02
CA ILE A 113 -8.59 -10.86 -1.92
C ILE A 113 -9.80 -10.23 -1.23
N LEU A 114 -9.59 -9.51 -0.12
CA LEU A 114 -10.67 -8.82 0.59
C LEU A 114 -11.33 -7.75 -0.27
N ILE A 115 -10.55 -6.96 -1.01
CA ILE A 115 -11.09 -5.95 -1.95
C ILE A 115 -11.93 -6.64 -3.03
N ALA A 116 -11.42 -7.73 -3.63
CA ALA A 116 -12.15 -8.47 -4.65
C ALA A 116 -13.48 -9.03 -4.12
N LEU A 117 -13.49 -9.54 -2.88
CA LEU A 117 -14.68 -10.05 -2.22
C LEU A 117 -15.69 -8.94 -1.89
N LEU A 118 -15.22 -7.77 -1.44
CA LEU A 118 -16.08 -6.62 -1.20
C LEU A 118 -16.74 -6.13 -2.50
N ILE A 119 -15.98 -6.08 -3.60
CA ILE A 119 -16.51 -5.70 -4.90
C ILE A 119 -17.53 -6.73 -5.39
N SER A 120 -17.26 -8.03 -5.24
CA SER A 120 -18.21 -9.07 -5.66
C SER A 120 -19.52 -9.01 -4.87
N LEU A 121 -19.46 -8.81 -3.55
CA LEU A 121 -20.65 -8.61 -2.71
C LEU A 121 -21.44 -7.38 -3.12
N LEU A 122 -20.76 -6.27 -3.42
CA LEU A 122 -21.40 -5.03 -3.85
C LEU A 122 -22.09 -5.19 -5.22
N LEU A 123 -21.48 -5.92 -6.15
CA LEU A 123 -22.10 -6.25 -7.43
C LEU A 123 -23.34 -7.12 -7.26
N VAL A 124 -23.28 -8.14 -6.41
CA VAL A 124 -24.46 -8.97 -6.07
C VAL A 124 -25.58 -8.10 -5.48
N TYR A 125 -25.26 -7.21 -4.54
CA TYR A 125 -26.24 -6.30 -3.94
C TYR A 125 -26.87 -5.30 -4.93
N ILE A 126 -26.15 -4.88 -5.97
CA ILE A 126 -26.70 -3.98 -7.00
C ILE A 126 -27.59 -4.75 -7.99
N VAL A 127 -27.25 -6.02 -8.26
CA VAL A 127 -27.94 -6.85 -9.26
C VAL A 127 -29.23 -7.47 -8.71
N PHE A 128 -29.29 -7.77 -7.41
CA PHE A 128 -30.46 -8.34 -6.72
C PHE A 128 -31.21 -7.28 -5.91
#